data_AF-A0ABD5WM20-F1
#
_entry.id   AF-A0ABD5WM20-F1
#
_cell.length_a   1.000
_cell.length_b   1.000
_cell.length_c   1.000
_cell.angle_alpha   90.00
_cell.angle_beta   90.00
_cell.angle_gamma   90.00
#
_symmetry.space_group_name_H-M   'P 1'
#
loop_
_entity.id
_entity.type
_entity.pdbx_description
1 polymer ?
#
loop_
_entity_poly.entity_id
_entity_poly.type
_entity_poly.pdbx_seq_one_letter_code
_entity_poly.pdbx_strand_id
1 'polypeptide(L)'
;MTDASDDPAGERPADAPETREEASPESRDDSPASRDDGDRLTAEEIEEKYDFENFGPREMAEMSYEEWQVAFDHDSWITGEKLLDRVEADLKSRVADRDVFAVVERIEQEGEPQLLAYSDEGYAVVYPDGSVEGSGTVLRDVKPSVALASMESYEVPDPPEGDVLPEPAEVPEGSGKLGNQLMQVVAAVHVLAGVALFAAWIAMGLPLVAAVAAFGFFFFGVFVFLLVANARLSDRFRAEEYRNRLRAVGLEDDERPDFLPGEEGPVPEDHPERPGDGTAETEVSSASDGRNQAALGASASKTPLRRHRWL
;
A
#
# COMPACT_ATOMS: atom_id res chain seq x y z
N MET A 1 30.15 17.29 -47.73
CA MET A 1 30.92 16.04 -47.75
C MET A 1 29.96 14.95 -47.33
N THR A 2 29.72 14.03 -48.26
CA THR A 2 29.14 12.68 -48.11
C THR A 2 29.92 11.91 -47.04
N ASP A 3 29.38 10.92 -46.33
CA ASP A 3 28.84 9.67 -46.86
C ASP A 3 28.02 8.90 -45.81
N ALA A 4 27.14 8.04 -46.30
CA ALA A 4 26.19 7.22 -45.59
C ALA A 4 26.73 5.79 -45.28
N SER A 5 26.02 5.11 -44.36
CA SER A 5 25.77 3.66 -44.26
C SER A 5 26.92 2.64 -44.30
N ASP A 6 27.00 1.77 -43.30
CA ASP A 6 26.62 0.34 -43.46
C ASP A 6 26.83 -0.49 -42.18
N ASP A 7 25.77 -1.19 -41.79
CA ASP A 7 25.74 -2.44 -41.00
C ASP A 7 25.30 -3.52 -42.03
N PRO A 8 25.82 -4.77 -42.06
CA PRO A 8 25.28 -5.82 -41.18
C PRO A 8 26.20 -7.03 -40.86
N ALA A 9 25.67 -7.88 -39.97
CA ALA A 9 26.14 -9.16 -39.45
C ALA A 9 26.44 -10.31 -40.45
N GLY A 10 27.25 -11.26 -39.97
CA GLY A 10 27.56 -12.62 -40.52
C GLY A 10 29.01 -12.96 -40.13
N GLU A 11 29.43 -14.10 -39.55
CA GLU A 11 29.02 -15.50 -39.58
C GLU A 11 29.64 -16.25 -38.38
N ARG A 12 29.00 -17.35 -37.95
CA ARG A 12 29.62 -18.37 -37.07
C ARG A 12 30.60 -19.24 -37.87
N PRO A 13 31.57 -19.86 -37.18
CA PRO A 13 31.76 -21.29 -37.40
C PRO A 13 31.86 -22.10 -36.10
N ALA A 14 31.36 -23.33 -36.18
CA ALA A 14 31.59 -24.40 -35.21
C ALA A 14 32.63 -25.37 -35.79
N ASP A 15 33.66 -25.74 -35.02
CA ASP A 15 34.15 -27.12 -34.92
C ASP A 15 35.19 -27.27 -33.79
N ALA A 16 35.12 -28.38 -33.06
CA ALA A 16 35.99 -28.77 -31.94
C ALA A 16 37.26 -29.53 -32.42
N PRO A 17 38.28 -29.80 -31.58
CA PRO A 17 38.20 -30.96 -30.68
C PRO A 17 38.87 -30.81 -29.29
N GLU A 18 38.62 -31.83 -28.46
CA GLU A 18 39.00 -32.06 -27.07
C GLU A 18 40.50 -31.96 -26.73
N THR A 19 40.80 -31.45 -25.52
CA THR A 19 41.78 -32.07 -24.61
C THR A 19 41.47 -31.70 -23.15
N ARG A 20 41.35 -32.75 -22.32
CA ARG A 20 41.15 -32.77 -20.88
C ARG A 20 42.47 -32.46 -20.17
N GLU A 21 42.51 -31.47 -19.28
CA GLU A 21 43.50 -31.38 -18.20
C GLU A 21 42.80 -30.98 -16.89
N GLU A 22 42.78 -31.95 -15.97
CA GLU A 22 42.47 -31.76 -14.56
C GLU A 22 43.61 -30.98 -13.90
N ALA A 23 43.29 -29.94 -13.14
CA ALA A 23 44.16 -29.41 -12.11
C ALA A 23 43.35 -28.63 -11.06
N SER A 24 43.01 -29.32 -9.97
CA SER A 24 42.82 -28.67 -8.67
C SER A 24 44.15 -28.08 -8.18
N PRO A 25 44.12 -26.90 -7.57
CA PRO A 25 44.95 -26.64 -6.40
C PRO A 25 44.06 -26.03 -5.30
N GLU A 26 43.91 -26.70 -4.17
CA GLU A 26 44.80 -26.64 -3.00
C GLU A 26 44.03 -26.00 -1.85
N SER A 27 43.56 -26.87 -0.97
CA SER A 27 43.23 -26.57 0.41
C SER A 27 44.44 -25.89 1.05
N ARG A 28 44.34 -24.59 1.34
CA ARG A 28 45.22 -23.94 2.31
C ARG A 28 44.58 -24.06 3.69
N ASP A 29 45.09 -25.06 4.39
CA ASP A 29 45.22 -25.09 5.84
C ASP A 29 45.82 -23.75 6.30
N ASP A 30 45.02 -22.94 7.00
CA ASP A 30 45.52 -21.86 7.85
C ASP A 30 45.06 -22.19 9.27
N SER A 31 45.86 -23.02 9.94
CA SER A 31 45.82 -23.19 11.39
C SER A 31 45.89 -21.81 12.07
N PRO A 32 45.23 -21.61 13.23
CA PRO A 32 45.11 -20.31 13.87
C PRO A 32 46.44 -19.94 14.52
N ALA A 33 47.32 -19.33 13.74
CA ALA A 33 48.39 -18.51 14.28
C ALA A 33 47.71 -17.35 15.01
N SER A 34 48.02 -17.20 16.30
CA SER A 34 47.68 -16.06 17.13
C SER A 34 48.07 -14.76 16.41
N ARG A 35 47.12 -14.17 15.70
CA ARG A 35 47.20 -12.82 15.14
C ARG A 35 46.61 -11.91 16.21
N ASP A 36 47.51 -11.12 16.79
CA ASP A 36 47.29 -9.84 17.46
C ASP A 36 45.84 -9.32 17.41
N ASP A 37 45.13 -9.37 18.54
CA ASP A 37 43.77 -8.84 18.74
C ASP A 37 43.75 -7.29 18.75
N GLY A 38 44.53 -6.65 17.88
CA GLY A 38 44.85 -5.20 17.96
C GLY A 38 44.44 -4.35 16.76
N ASP A 39 43.98 -4.93 15.65
CA ASP A 39 43.76 -4.19 14.39
C ASP A 39 42.43 -4.58 13.71
N ARG A 40 41.38 -4.78 14.50
CA ARG A 40 40.01 -4.89 13.96
C ARG A 40 39.44 -3.48 13.83
N LEU A 41 39.16 -3.07 12.59
CA LEU A 41 38.38 -1.86 12.30
C LEU A 41 37.14 -1.83 13.20
N THR A 42 36.95 -0.72 13.91
CA THR A 42 35.79 -0.49 14.77
C THR A 42 34.78 0.42 14.08
N ALA A 43 33.50 0.32 14.47
CA ALA A 43 32.46 1.21 13.94
C ALA A 43 32.78 2.69 14.25
N GLU A 44 33.36 2.97 15.42
CA GLU A 44 33.74 4.30 15.88
C GLU A 44 34.81 4.95 14.98
N GLU A 45 35.82 4.18 14.55
CA GLU A 45 36.87 4.67 13.64
C GLU A 45 36.32 5.02 12.25
N ILE A 46 35.27 4.32 11.82
CA ILE A 46 34.62 4.57 10.52
C ILE A 46 33.69 5.79 10.61
N GLU A 47 32.99 5.97 11.72
CA GLU A 47 32.20 7.17 12.03
C GLU A 47 33.07 8.44 12.07
N GLU A 48 34.33 8.34 12.47
CA GLU A 48 35.27 9.46 12.38
C GLU A 48 35.74 9.74 10.94
N LYS A 49 35.86 8.69 10.11
CA LYS A 49 36.34 8.80 8.73
C LYS A 49 35.27 9.31 7.76
N TYR A 50 34.00 8.97 7.99
CA TYR A 50 32.88 9.29 7.10
C TYR A 50 31.76 10.05 7.83
N ASP A 51 31.26 11.12 7.20
CA ASP A 51 30.06 11.82 7.66
C ASP A 51 28.81 11.07 7.16
N PHE A 52 28.22 10.25 8.03
CA PHE A 52 27.04 9.45 7.71
C PHE A 52 25.77 10.30 7.44
N GLU A 53 25.69 11.55 7.93
CA GLU A 53 24.55 12.44 7.66
C GLU A 53 24.55 12.97 6.23
N ASN A 54 25.71 13.05 5.59
CA ASN A 54 25.89 13.50 4.21
C ASN A 54 26.51 12.42 3.31
N PHE A 55 26.27 11.16 3.64
CA PHE A 55 26.83 10.01 2.95
C PHE A 55 26.13 9.76 1.60
N GLY A 56 26.90 9.76 0.51
CA GLY A 56 26.39 9.63 -0.85
C GLY A 56 27.07 8.55 -1.68
N PRO A 57 26.69 8.41 -2.97
CA PRO A 57 27.23 7.37 -3.86
C PRO A 57 28.75 7.42 -4.06
N ARG A 58 29.39 8.58 -3.86
CA ARG A 58 30.85 8.72 -3.96
C ARG A 58 31.53 8.11 -2.75
N GLU A 59 31.03 8.39 -1.55
CA GLU A 59 31.53 7.86 -0.30
C GLU A 59 31.32 6.33 -0.25
N MET A 60 30.20 5.83 -0.79
CA MET A 60 29.98 4.39 -1.00
C MET A 60 31.05 3.73 -1.87
N ALA A 61 31.54 4.43 -2.91
CA ALA A 61 32.56 3.92 -3.82
C ALA A 61 33.98 3.99 -3.22
N GLU A 62 34.20 4.86 -2.24
CA GLU A 62 35.47 5.03 -1.54
C GLU A 62 35.61 4.07 -0.35
N MET A 63 34.51 3.61 0.22
CA MET A 63 34.48 2.69 1.35
C MET A 63 34.84 1.27 0.91
N SER A 64 35.82 0.68 1.58
CA SER A 64 36.23 -0.72 1.34
C SER A 64 35.17 -1.70 1.87
N TYR A 65 35.19 -2.94 1.39
CA TYR A 65 34.26 -3.98 1.85
C TYR A 65 34.36 -4.25 3.35
N GLU A 66 35.56 -4.20 3.91
CA GLU A 66 35.82 -4.41 5.33
C GLU A 66 35.26 -3.27 6.19
N GLU A 67 35.40 -2.02 5.74
CA GLU A 67 34.78 -0.85 6.37
C GLU A 67 33.25 -0.89 6.24
N TRP A 68 32.72 -1.36 5.10
CA TRP A 68 31.28 -1.57 4.93
C TRP A 68 30.71 -2.60 5.91
N GLN A 69 31.40 -3.73 6.08
CA GLN A 69 30.94 -4.80 6.97
C GLN A 69 30.96 -4.38 8.45
N VAL A 70 31.91 -3.55 8.84
CA VAL A 70 31.97 -3.02 10.21
C VAL A 70 30.97 -1.88 10.42
N ALA A 71 30.76 -1.01 9.43
CA ALA A 71 29.80 0.09 9.51
C ALA A 71 28.34 -0.38 9.49
N PHE A 72 28.06 -1.49 8.79
CA PHE A 72 26.73 -2.07 8.63
C PHE A 72 26.73 -3.53 9.08
N ASP A 73 27.25 -3.78 10.28
CA ASP A 73 27.32 -5.12 10.85
C ASP A 73 25.92 -5.66 11.17
N HIS A 74 25.45 -6.59 10.32
CA HIS A 74 24.16 -7.26 10.49
C HIS A 74 24.09 -8.09 11.79
N ASP A 75 25.24 -8.55 12.31
CA ASP A 75 25.31 -9.32 13.56
C ASP A 75 25.10 -8.44 14.80
N SER A 76 25.22 -7.11 14.65
CA SER A 76 24.91 -6.14 15.70
C SER A 76 23.41 -5.85 15.83
N TRP A 77 22.59 -6.30 14.88
CA TRP A 77 21.15 -6.02 14.90
C TRP A 77 20.42 -6.86 15.93
N ILE A 78 19.40 -6.26 16.52
CA ILE A 78 18.53 -6.93 17.48
C ILE A 78 17.72 -7.99 16.73
N THR A 79 17.82 -9.23 17.20
CA THR A 79 17.07 -10.41 16.74
C THR A 79 16.41 -11.13 17.92
N GLY A 80 15.70 -12.22 17.66
CA GLY A 80 15.04 -13.05 18.67
C GLY A 80 13.75 -12.42 19.20
N GLU A 81 13.36 -12.84 20.41
CA GLU A 81 12.17 -12.30 21.10
C GLU A 81 12.25 -10.79 21.30
N LYS A 82 13.45 -10.25 21.55
CA LYS A 82 13.67 -8.80 21.72
C LYS A 82 13.31 -8.02 20.45
N LEU A 83 13.57 -8.57 19.27
CA LEU A 83 13.13 -7.97 18.02
C LEU A 83 11.60 -7.97 17.93
N LEU A 84 10.97 -9.12 18.20
CA LEU A 84 9.52 -9.25 18.14
C LEU A 84 8.82 -8.28 19.11
N ASP A 85 9.35 -8.09 20.31
CA ASP A 85 8.86 -7.11 21.30
C ASP A 85 8.91 -5.69 20.76
N ARG A 86 10.02 -5.32 20.11
CA ARG A 86 10.22 -4.00 19.51
C ARG A 86 9.32 -3.77 18.31
N VAL A 87 9.16 -4.78 17.45
CA VAL A 87 8.28 -4.71 16.28
C VAL A 87 6.82 -4.62 16.70
N GLU A 88 6.41 -5.40 17.71
CA GLU A 88 5.04 -5.33 18.24
C GLU A 88 4.72 -3.94 18.78
N ALA A 89 5.63 -3.35 19.55
CA ALA A 89 5.46 -2.01 20.10
C ALA A 89 5.38 -0.93 19.00
N ASP A 90 6.30 -0.95 18.03
CA ASP A 90 6.30 -0.01 16.91
C ASP A 90 5.02 -0.14 16.06
N LEU A 91 4.61 -1.37 15.72
CA LEU A 91 3.39 -1.60 14.95
C LEU A 91 2.14 -1.15 15.71
N LYS A 92 2.03 -1.45 17.02
CA LYS A 92 0.91 -0.97 17.83
C LYS A 92 0.85 0.56 17.88
N SER A 93 1.99 1.25 17.98
CA SER A 93 2.02 2.71 17.88
C SER A 93 1.53 3.20 16.52
N ARG A 94 2.02 2.61 15.42
CA ARG A 94 1.61 3.00 14.07
C ARG A 94 0.14 2.74 13.77
N VAL A 95 -0.42 1.66 14.33
CA VAL A 95 -1.86 1.39 14.23
C VAL A 95 -2.65 2.45 15.02
N ALA A 96 -2.16 2.86 16.18
CA ALA A 96 -2.78 3.91 17.00
C ALA A 96 -2.79 5.27 16.28
N ASP A 97 -1.67 5.59 15.64
CA ASP A 97 -1.49 6.82 14.84
C ASP A 97 -2.20 6.76 13.48
N ARG A 98 -2.79 5.61 13.13
CA ARG A 98 -3.50 5.33 11.87
C ARG A 98 -2.62 5.35 10.63
N ASP A 99 -1.32 5.13 10.81
CA ASP A 99 -0.38 4.96 9.71
C ASP A 99 -0.46 3.55 9.11
N VAL A 100 -0.87 2.56 9.92
CA VAL A 100 -1.05 1.16 9.51
C VAL A 100 -2.43 0.67 9.93
N PHE A 101 -3.08 -0.14 9.10
CA PHE A 101 -4.30 -0.86 9.46
C PHE A 101 -4.01 -2.35 9.53
N ALA A 102 -3.76 -2.86 10.74
CA ALA A 102 -3.56 -4.27 11.00
C ALA A 102 -3.91 -4.62 12.46
N VAL A 103 -4.38 -5.85 12.66
CA VAL A 103 -4.38 -6.52 13.96
C VAL A 103 -3.00 -7.12 14.17
N VAL A 104 -2.43 -7.00 15.37
CA VAL A 104 -1.08 -7.46 15.70
C VAL A 104 -1.16 -8.49 16.84
N GLU A 105 -0.74 -9.72 16.57
CA GLU A 105 -0.86 -10.85 17.48
C GLU A 105 0.44 -11.64 17.58
N ARG A 106 0.72 -12.16 18.78
CA ARG A 106 1.75 -13.17 19.02
C ARG A 106 1.18 -14.53 18.66
N ILE A 107 1.87 -15.27 17.81
CA ILE A 107 1.54 -16.65 17.48
C ILE A 107 2.73 -17.56 17.77
N GLU A 108 2.45 -18.83 18.02
CA GLU A 108 3.46 -19.87 18.06
C GLU A 108 3.20 -20.81 16.88
N GLN A 109 4.15 -20.89 15.95
CA GLN A 109 4.08 -21.80 14.81
C GLN A 109 5.32 -22.69 14.82
N GLU A 110 5.11 -24.01 14.72
CA GLU A 110 6.19 -25.01 14.81
C GLU A 110 7.05 -24.94 16.09
N GLY A 111 6.52 -24.32 17.15
CA GLY A 111 7.21 -24.16 18.44
C GLY A 111 8.13 -22.95 18.51
N GLU A 112 8.13 -22.08 17.50
CA GLU A 112 8.86 -20.80 17.51
C GLU A 112 7.90 -19.62 17.68
N PRO A 113 8.26 -18.61 18.50
CA PRO A 113 7.46 -17.41 18.65
C PRO A 113 7.56 -16.57 17.36
N GLN A 114 6.42 -16.15 16.83
CA GLN A 114 6.34 -15.29 15.66
C GLN A 114 5.35 -14.15 15.92
N LEU A 115 5.47 -13.07 15.17
CA LEU A 115 4.53 -11.96 15.22
C LEU A 115 3.71 -11.92 13.94
N LEU A 116 2.39 -12.06 14.05
CA LEU A 116 1.45 -11.98 12.95
C LEU A 116 0.79 -10.59 12.94
N ALA A 117 0.92 -9.89 11.83
CA ALA A 117 0.13 -8.70 11.53
C ALA A 117 -0.82 -9.01 10.38
N TYR A 118 -2.10 -8.66 10.47
CA TYR A 118 -3.05 -8.91 9.39
C TYR A 118 -4.13 -7.84 9.25
N SER A 119 -4.62 -7.70 8.02
CA SER A 119 -5.71 -6.81 7.65
C SER A 119 -6.79 -7.59 6.90
N ASP A 120 -7.75 -6.85 6.32
CA ASP A 120 -8.81 -7.38 5.47
C ASP A 120 -8.30 -7.86 4.09
N GLU A 121 -7.08 -7.44 3.69
CA GLU A 121 -6.55 -7.64 2.34
C GLU A 121 -5.15 -8.26 2.30
N GLY A 122 -4.53 -8.53 3.46
CA GLY A 122 -3.18 -9.07 3.51
C GLY A 122 -2.70 -9.37 4.92
N TYR A 123 -1.49 -9.92 5.00
CA TYR A 123 -0.85 -10.27 6.26
C TYR A 123 0.67 -10.22 6.15
N ALA A 124 1.33 -10.21 7.30
CA ALA A 124 2.77 -10.38 7.43
C ALA A 124 3.08 -11.20 8.67
N VAL A 125 3.97 -12.18 8.54
CA VAL A 125 4.56 -12.94 9.63
C VAL A 125 6.00 -12.49 9.79
N VAL A 126 6.36 -12.06 11.00
CA VAL A 126 7.73 -11.68 11.36
C VAL A 126 8.34 -12.79 12.19
N TYR A 127 9.49 -13.26 11.74
CA TYR A 127 10.26 -14.31 12.39
C TYR A 127 11.31 -13.72 13.34
N PRO A 128 11.80 -14.50 14.31
CA PRO A 128 12.84 -14.06 15.24
C PRO A 128 14.14 -13.61 14.57
N ASP A 129 14.46 -14.13 13.39
CA ASP A 129 15.65 -13.75 12.61
C ASP A 129 15.48 -12.40 11.85
N GLY A 130 14.29 -11.80 11.92
CA GLY A 130 13.93 -10.56 11.23
C GLY A 130 13.48 -10.76 9.79
N SER A 131 13.36 -12.01 9.31
CA SER A 131 12.70 -12.28 8.04
C SER A 131 11.20 -11.98 8.14
N VAL A 132 10.60 -11.59 7.01
CA VAL A 132 9.17 -11.24 6.93
C VAL A 132 8.55 -11.89 5.69
N GLU A 133 7.57 -12.74 5.93
CA GLU A 133 6.75 -13.37 4.89
C GLU A 133 5.34 -12.80 4.90
N GLY A 134 4.62 -12.86 3.77
CA GLY A 134 3.24 -12.41 3.71
C GLY A 134 2.85 -11.79 2.37
N SER A 135 1.76 -11.03 2.37
CA SER A 135 1.18 -10.43 1.17
C SER A 135 0.43 -9.12 1.46
N GLY A 136 0.19 -8.34 0.41
CA GLY A 136 -0.62 -7.13 0.49
C GLY A 136 0.10 -5.93 1.12
N THR A 137 -0.68 -4.94 1.54
CA THR A 137 -0.17 -3.69 2.14
C THR A 137 0.49 -3.92 3.49
N VAL A 138 0.01 -4.91 4.26
CA VAL A 138 0.57 -5.25 5.57
C VAL A 138 2.04 -5.63 5.46
N LEU A 139 2.43 -6.46 4.49
CA LEU A 139 3.84 -6.79 4.24
C LEU A 139 4.69 -5.54 3.96
N ARG A 140 4.14 -4.60 3.18
CA ARG A 140 4.83 -3.35 2.83
C ARG A 140 5.01 -2.45 4.05
N ASP A 141 4.06 -2.46 4.97
CA ASP A 141 4.05 -1.60 6.15
C ASP A 141 4.90 -2.19 7.29
N VAL A 142 4.95 -3.53 7.41
CA VAL A 142 5.72 -4.25 8.44
C VAL A 142 7.22 -4.28 8.16
N LYS A 143 7.64 -4.41 6.90
CA LYS A 143 9.08 -4.47 6.56
C LYS A 143 9.90 -3.27 7.08
N PRO A 144 9.46 -2.00 6.89
CA PRO A 144 10.14 -0.86 7.48
C PRO A 144 10.18 -0.89 9.01
N SER A 145 9.12 -1.35 9.66
CA SER A 145 9.06 -1.49 11.12
C SER A 145 10.08 -2.50 11.63
N VAL A 146 10.21 -3.66 10.98
CA VAL A 146 11.22 -4.67 11.33
C VAL A 146 12.64 -4.14 11.18
N ALA A 147 12.93 -3.46 10.06
CA ALA A 147 14.25 -2.88 9.81
C ALA A 147 14.63 -1.79 10.82
N LEU A 148 13.67 -0.95 11.24
CA LEU A 148 13.94 0.07 12.25
C LEU A 148 14.05 -0.56 13.65
N ALA A 149 13.16 -1.47 13.99
CA ALA A 149 13.17 -2.16 15.28
C ALA A 149 14.43 -3.01 15.49
N SER A 150 15.07 -3.50 14.42
CA SER A 150 16.34 -4.24 14.52
C SER A 150 17.54 -3.35 14.82
N MET A 151 17.45 -2.03 14.59
CA MET A 151 18.51 -1.09 14.91
C MET A 151 18.49 -0.75 16.41
N GLU A 152 19.66 -0.80 17.07
CA GLU A 152 19.78 -0.42 18.49
C GLU A 152 19.55 1.08 18.72
N SER A 153 19.94 1.91 17.76
CA SER A 153 19.80 3.37 17.80
C SER A 153 18.37 3.86 17.64
N TYR A 154 17.47 3.01 17.11
CA TYR A 154 16.06 3.37 16.95
C TYR A 154 15.35 3.29 18.30
N GLU A 155 14.76 4.39 18.72
CA GLU A 155 13.90 4.42 19.91
C GLU A 155 12.48 4.03 19.51
N VAL A 156 12.03 2.88 20.00
CA VAL A 156 10.69 2.35 19.71
C VAL A 156 9.68 3.08 20.60
N PRO A 157 8.59 3.64 20.05
CA PRO A 157 7.56 4.27 20.86
C PRO A 157 6.91 3.30 21.85
N ASP A 158 6.53 3.81 23.03
CA ASP A 158 5.75 3.04 23.98
C ASP A 158 4.35 2.74 23.39
N PRO A 159 3.91 1.47 23.32
CA PRO A 159 2.62 1.14 22.75
C PRO A 159 1.48 1.60 23.67
N PRO A 160 0.33 1.99 23.13
CA PRO A 160 -0.85 2.24 23.94
C PRO A 160 -1.28 0.97 24.69
N GLU A 161 -1.86 1.15 25.87
CA GLU A 161 -2.41 0.04 26.65
C GLU A 161 -3.76 -0.42 26.07
N GLY A 162 -3.91 -1.73 25.87
CA GLY A 162 -5.16 -2.36 25.42
C GLY A 162 -5.24 -2.52 23.89
N ASP A 163 -6.47 -2.69 23.40
CA ASP A 163 -6.74 -2.89 21.98
C ASP A 163 -6.59 -1.58 21.21
N VAL A 164 -5.78 -1.60 20.17
CA VAL A 164 -5.44 -0.39 19.40
C VAL A 164 -6.54 -0.03 18.40
N LEU A 165 -7.19 -1.04 17.82
CA LEU A 165 -8.27 -0.85 16.87
C LEU A 165 -9.62 -0.78 17.62
N PRO A 166 -10.48 0.21 17.28
CA PRO A 166 -11.80 0.30 17.89
C PRO A 166 -12.72 -0.80 17.38
N GLU A 167 -13.71 -1.18 18.19
CA GLU A 167 -14.76 -2.07 17.72
C GLU A 167 -15.58 -1.41 16.58
N PRO A 168 -16.09 -2.19 15.61
CA PRO A 168 -16.90 -1.65 14.51
C PRO A 168 -18.09 -0.80 14.98
N ALA A 169 -18.69 -1.11 16.13
CA ALA A 169 -19.82 -0.38 16.68
C ALA A 169 -19.44 1.01 17.23
N GLU A 170 -18.19 1.20 17.63
CA GLU A 170 -17.70 2.44 18.24
C GLU A 170 -17.30 3.50 17.22
N VAL A 171 -17.11 3.11 15.96
CA VAL A 171 -16.73 4.02 14.86
C VAL A 171 -17.85 5.06 14.63
N PRO A 172 -17.57 6.36 14.83
CA PRO A 172 -18.55 7.41 14.59
C PRO A 172 -18.90 7.52 13.10
N GLU A 173 -20.18 7.76 12.79
CA GLU A 173 -20.66 7.93 11.41
C GLU A 173 -20.10 9.19 10.69
N GLY A 174 -19.32 10.04 11.37
CA GLY A 174 -18.65 11.18 10.76
C GLY A 174 -18.00 12.13 11.76
N SER A 175 -16.80 12.61 11.43
CA SER A 175 -15.98 13.53 12.24
C SER A 175 -16.38 15.00 12.09
N GLY A 176 -17.09 15.36 11.02
CA GLY A 176 -17.33 16.76 10.62
C GLY A 176 -18.66 17.39 11.06
N LYS A 177 -19.42 16.80 12.00
CA LYS A 177 -20.82 17.22 12.29
C LYS A 177 -20.98 18.74 12.51
N LEU A 178 -20.10 19.37 13.29
CA LEU A 178 -20.21 20.79 13.60
C LEU A 178 -19.81 21.70 12.42
N GLY A 179 -18.71 21.40 11.72
CA GLY A 179 -18.28 22.16 10.54
C GLY A 179 -19.27 22.04 9.38
N ASN A 180 -19.75 20.82 9.15
CA ASN A 180 -20.81 20.51 8.19
C ASN A 180 -22.09 21.29 8.50
N GLN A 181 -22.52 21.30 9.76
CA GLN A 181 -23.71 22.04 10.20
C GLN A 181 -23.56 23.55 9.98
N LEU A 182 -22.40 24.13 10.32
CA LEU A 182 -22.14 25.55 10.12
C LEU A 182 -22.23 25.92 8.63
N MET A 183 -21.57 25.14 7.76
CA MET A 183 -21.60 25.38 6.31
C MET A 183 -23.00 25.20 5.72
N GLN A 184 -23.79 24.24 6.24
CA GLN A 184 -25.18 24.07 5.85
C GLN A 184 -26.05 25.27 6.26
N VAL A 185 -25.83 25.83 7.45
CA VAL A 185 -26.52 27.05 7.91
C VAL A 185 -26.14 28.24 7.02
N VAL A 186 -24.85 28.42 6.72
CA VAL A 186 -24.38 29.48 5.82
C VAL A 186 -25.00 29.33 4.42
N ALA A 187 -25.03 28.12 3.88
CA ALA A 187 -25.67 27.83 2.60
C ALA A 187 -27.17 28.17 2.62
N ALA A 188 -27.89 27.74 3.67
CA ALA A 188 -29.31 28.02 3.84
C ALA A 188 -29.60 29.53 3.93
N VAL A 189 -28.79 30.27 4.69
CA VAL A 189 -28.91 31.75 4.79
C VAL A 189 -28.67 32.41 3.43
N HIS A 190 -27.69 31.95 2.64
CA HIS A 190 -27.44 32.50 1.31
C HIS A 190 -28.57 32.23 0.33
N VAL A 191 -29.14 31.02 0.34
CA VAL A 191 -30.32 30.69 -0.47
C VAL A 191 -31.50 31.58 -0.06
N LEU A 192 -31.77 31.72 1.24
CA LEU A 192 -32.84 32.57 1.76
C LEU A 192 -32.62 34.05 1.40
N ALA A 193 -31.39 34.55 1.53
CA ALA A 193 -31.04 35.92 1.16
C ALA A 193 -31.23 36.17 -0.33
N GLY A 194 -30.81 35.23 -1.19
CA GLY A 194 -31.04 35.30 -2.64
C GLY A 194 -32.52 35.33 -2.99
N VAL A 195 -33.33 34.45 -2.40
CA VAL A 195 -34.78 34.41 -2.61
C VAL A 195 -35.47 35.68 -2.11
N ALA A 196 -35.12 36.15 -0.91
CA ALA A 196 -35.69 37.36 -0.33
C ALA A 196 -35.34 38.61 -1.15
N LEU A 197 -34.08 38.72 -1.60
CA LEU A 197 -33.64 39.84 -2.44
C LEU A 197 -34.30 39.81 -3.82
N PHE A 198 -34.48 38.63 -4.41
CA PHE A 198 -35.21 38.46 -5.68
C PHE A 198 -36.69 38.89 -5.55
N ALA A 199 -37.35 38.48 -4.47
CA ALA A 199 -38.73 38.88 -4.19
C ALA A 199 -38.86 40.41 -3.97
N ALA A 200 -37.91 41.01 -3.22
CA ALA A 200 -37.87 42.45 -3.02
C ALA A 200 -37.63 43.20 -4.34
N TRP A 201 -36.79 42.67 -5.23
CA TRP A 201 -36.56 43.25 -6.55
C TRP A 201 -37.85 43.36 -7.37
N ILE A 202 -38.69 42.32 -7.37
CA ILE A 202 -39.98 42.32 -8.07
C ILE A 202 -40.99 43.23 -7.39
N ALA A 203 -41.16 43.10 -6.06
CA ALA A 203 -42.23 43.76 -5.33
C ALA A 203 -41.99 45.27 -5.15
N MET A 204 -40.73 45.69 -5.01
CA MET A 204 -40.36 47.08 -4.71
C MET A 204 -39.71 47.80 -5.91
N GLY A 205 -39.49 47.12 -7.03
CA GLY A 205 -38.90 47.72 -8.24
C GLY A 205 -37.44 48.15 -8.04
N LEU A 206 -36.63 47.31 -7.38
CA LEU A 206 -35.21 47.58 -7.15
C LEU A 206 -34.41 47.63 -8.47
N PRO A 207 -33.23 48.27 -8.51
CA PRO A 207 -32.40 48.29 -9.71
C PRO A 207 -31.94 46.87 -10.14
N LEU A 208 -31.58 46.71 -11.41
CA LEU A 208 -31.13 45.44 -11.99
C LEU A 208 -29.96 44.79 -11.22
N VAL A 209 -29.09 45.60 -10.62
CA VAL A 209 -27.98 45.12 -9.76
C VAL A 209 -28.49 44.25 -8.60
N ALA A 210 -29.68 44.54 -8.05
CA ALA A 210 -30.30 43.74 -7.01
C ALA A 210 -30.69 42.33 -7.51
N ALA A 211 -31.19 42.23 -8.75
CA ALA A 211 -31.49 40.93 -9.37
C ALA A 211 -30.22 40.10 -9.57
N VAL A 212 -29.15 40.72 -10.08
CA VAL A 212 -27.85 40.04 -10.28
C VAL A 212 -27.29 39.57 -8.93
N ALA A 213 -27.32 40.41 -7.90
CA ALA A 213 -26.90 40.03 -6.56
C ALA A 213 -27.75 38.89 -5.99
N ALA A 214 -29.07 38.92 -6.18
CA ALA A 214 -29.97 37.86 -5.73
C ALA A 214 -29.62 36.50 -6.32
N PHE A 215 -29.35 36.45 -7.63
CA PHE A 215 -28.84 35.24 -8.28
C PHE A 215 -27.48 34.83 -7.73
N GLY A 216 -26.57 35.78 -7.49
CA GLY A 216 -25.27 35.50 -6.87
C GLY A 216 -25.39 34.81 -5.52
N PHE A 217 -26.20 35.36 -4.60
CA PHE A 217 -26.46 34.76 -3.29
C PHE A 217 -27.11 33.38 -3.41
N PHE A 218 -28.10 33.25 -4.29
CA PHE A 218 -28.80 31.98 -4.49
C PHE A 218 -27.86 30.88 -5.02
N PHE A 219 -27.16 31.15 -6.13
CA PHE A 219 -26.27 30.16 -6.74
C PHE A 219 -25.08 29.83 -5.85
N PHE A 220 -24.52 30.81 -5.13
CA PHE A 220 -23.48 30.54 -4.14
C PHE A 220 -24.00 29.64 -3.01
N GLY A 221 -25.18 29.93 -2.46
CA GLY A 221 -25.80 29.09 -1.45
C GLY A 221 -26.04 27.65 -1.93
N VAL A 222 -26.58 27.48 -3.15
CA VAL A 222 -26.76 26.16 -3.78
C VAL A 222 -25.43 25.45 -3.97
N PHE A 223 -24.41 26.14 -4.47
CA PHE A 223 -23.08 25.58 -4.68
C PHE A 223 -22.47 25.05 -3.37
N VAL A 224 -22.50 25.86 -2.31
CA VAL A 224 -22.03 25.44 -0.98
C VAL A 224 -22.84 24.25 -0.48
N PHE A 225 -24.17 24.24 -0.68
CA PHE A 225 -25.01 23.12 -0.28
C PHE A 225 -24.61 21.80 -0.96
N LEU A 226 -24.31 21.84 -2.26
CA LEU A 226 -23.85 20.67 -3.01
C LEU A 226 -22.49 20.17 -2.53
N LEU A 227 -21.54 21.09 -2.28
CA LEU A 227 -20.22 20.75 -1.76
C LEU A 227 -20.32 20.04 -0.40
N VAL A 228 -21.15 20.59 0.48
CA VAL A 228 -21.41 20.06 1.82
C VAL A 228 -22.12 18.70 1.77
N ALA A 229 -23.13 18.55 0.90
CA ALA A 229 -23.84 17.29 0.72
C ALA A 229 -22.90 16.17 0.22
N ASN A 230 -22.00 16.48 -0.71
CA ASN A 230 -21.01 15.53 -1.21
C ASN A 230 -20.01 15.11 -0.12
N ALA A 231 -19.51 16.07 0.67
CA ALA A 231 -18.60 15.80 1.79
C ALA A 231 -19.26 14.87 2.82
N ARG A 232 -20.51 15.13 3.20
CA ARG A 232 -21.26 14.29 4.15
C ARG A 232 -21.44 12.86 3.66
N LEU A 233 -21.71 12.67 2.37
CA LEU A 233 -21.89 11.34 1.79
C LEU A 233 -20.56 10.57 1.78
N SER A 234 -19.48 11.23 1.38
CA SER A 234 -18.12 10.68 1.42
C SER A 234 -17.71 10.25 2.83
N ASP A 235 -17.94 11.08 3.84
CA ASP A 235 -17.59 10.76 5.23
C ASP A 235 -18.36 9.54 5.75
N ARG A 236 -19.66 9.46 5.44
CA ARG A 236 -20.48 8.31 5.81
C ARG A 236 -19.99 7.01 5.16
N PHE A 237 -19.67 7.06 3.86
CA PHE A 237 -19.16 5.88 3.15
C PHE A 237 -17.83 5.42 3.72
N ARG A 238 -16.90 6.34 4.01
CA ARG A 238 -15.61 6.01 4.64
C ARG A 238 -15.79 5.37 6.01
N ALA A 239 -16.74 5.85 6.82
CA ALA A 239 -17.03 5.27 8.12
C ALA A 239 -17.67 3.86 7.99
N GLU A 240 -18.57 3.66 7.03
CA GLU A 240 -19.15 2.33 6.74
C GLU A 240 -18.10 1.36 6.20
N GLU A 241 -17.23 1.81 5.29
CA GLU A 241 -16.11 1.03 4.76
C GLU A 241 -15.14 0.64 5.87
N TYR A 242 -14.69 1.58 6.70
CA TYR A 242 -13.81 1.29 7.83
C TYR A 242 -14.42 0.27 8.80
N ARG A 243 -15.73 0.37 9.10
CA ARG A 243 -16.43 -0.65 9.90
C ARG A 243 -16.44 -2.02 9.25
N ASN A 244 -16.66 -2.09 7.93
CA ASN A 244 -16.62 -3.36 7.20
C ASN A 244 -15.22 -3.98 7.25
N ARG A 245 -14.17 -3.17 7.14
CA ARG A 245 -12.77 -3.64 7.26
C ARG A 245 -12.48 -4.19 8.65
N LEU A 246 -12.92 -3.49 9.71
CA LEU A 246 -12.81 -3.97 11.09
C LEU A 246 -13.54 -5.31 11.31
N ARG A 247 -14.73 -5.50 10.70
CA ARG A 247 -15.43 -6.79 10.73
C ARG A 247 -14.67 -7.89 10.00
N ALA A 248 -14.12 -7.55 8.84
CA ALA A 248 -13.40 -8.51 7.99
C ALA A 248 -12.13 -9.04 8.66
N VAL A 249 -11.54 -8.27 9.59
CA VAL A 249 -10.40 -8.72 10.42
C VAL A 249 -10.82 -9.41 11.72
N GLY A 250 -12.11 -9.68 11.91
CA GLY A 250 -12.58 -10.46 13.05
C GLY A 250 -12.93 -9.66 14.32
N LEU A 251 -12.89 -8.32 14.32
CA LEU A 251 -13.17 -7.53 15.53
C LEU A 251 -14.65 -7.52 16.00
N GLU A 252 -15.57 -8.16 15.27
CA GLU A 252 -16.98 -8.31 15.72
C GLU A 252 -17.29 -9.72 16.25
N ASP A 253 -16.72 -10.75 15.64
CA ASP A 253 -17.06 -12.15 15.89
C ASP A 253 -15.86 -12.99 16.41
N ASP A 254 -14.71 -12.36 16.67
CA ASP A 254 -13.42 -12.99 17.02
C ASP A 254 -12.92 -14.04 16.01
N GLU A 255 -13.41 -13.98 14.76
CA GLU A 255 -13.08 -14.93 13.69
C GLU A 255 -12.02 -14.34 12.76
N ARG A 256 -10.87 -15.02 12.68
CA ARG A 256 -9.73 -14.62 11.85
C ARG A 256 -10.04 -14.77 10.35
N PRO A 257 -9.47 -13.92 9.48
CA PRO A 257 -9.58 -14.12 8.03
C PRO A 257 -9.08 -15.48 7.55
N ASP A 258 -9.83 -16.12 6.63
CA ASP A 258 -9.58 -17.48 6.11
C ASP A 258 -8.22 -17.66 5.41
N PHE A 259 -7.60 -16.56 4.95
CA PHE A 259 -6.33 -16.62 4.19
C PHE A 259 -5.10 -16.62 5.10
N LEU A 260 -5.26 -16.52 6.42
CA LEU A 260 -4.15 -16.49 7.36
C LEU A 260 -3.50 -17.86 7.55
N PRO A 261 -2.18 -17.91 7.70
CA PRO A 261 -1.48 -19.15 8.03
C PRO A 261 -1.79 -19.54 9.48
N GLY A 262 -2.28 -20.76 9.74
CA GLY A 262 -2.34 -21.32 11.09
C GLY A 262 -3.61 -22.07 11.47
N GLU A 263 -4.68 -22.01 10.68
CA GLU A 263 -5.82 -22.94 10.78
C GLU A 263 -6.12 -23.48 9.38
N GLU A 264 -6.61 -24.71 9.27
CA GLU A 264 -6.77 -25.47 8.03
C GLU A 264 -7.70 -24.77 6.99
N GLY A 265 -7.18 -23.73 6.34
CA GLY A 265 -7.73 -23.09 5.15
C GLY A 265 -6.99 -23.57 3.90
N PRO A 266 -7.66 -23.72 2.75
CA PRO A 266 -7.03 -24.21 1.54
C PRO A 266 -5.87 -23.29 1.15
N VAL A 267 -4.68 -23.88 0.99
CA VAL A 267 -3.53 -23.27 0.32
C VAL A 267 -4.05 -22.52 -0.91
N PRO A 268 -3.75 -21.22 -1.08
CA PRO A 268 -4.11 -20.53 -2.30
C PRO A 268 -3.50 -21.33 -3.45
N GLU A 269 -4.35 -21.95 -4.29
CA GLU A 269 -3.86 -22.56 -5.50
C GLU A 269 -3.12 -21.46 -6.27
N ASP A 270 -1.83 -21.72 -6.57
CA ASP A 270 -1.05 -20.96 -7.52
C ASP A 270 -1.96 -20.61 -8.69
N HIS A 271 -2.26 -19.32 -8.84
CA HIS A 271 -2.89 -18.84 -10.05
C HIS A 271 -1.99 -19.30 -11.19
N PRO A 272 -2.47 -20.19 -12.10
CA PRO A 272 -1.62 -20.66 -13.17
C PRO A 272 -1.22 -19.43 -13.97
N GLU A 273 0.09 -19.19 -14.02
CA GLU A 273 0.71 -18.24 -14.92
C GLU A 273 0.02 -18.37 -16.27
N ARG A 274 -0.66 -17.30 -16.71
CA ARG A 274 -1.16 -17.23 -18.07
C ARG A 274 0.06 -17.42 -18.98
N PRO A 275 0.13 -18.48 -19.79
CA PRO A 275 1.21 -18.63 -20.73
C PRO A 275 1.15 -17.46 -21.68
N GLY A 276 2.27 -16.76 -21.84
CA GLY A 276 2.41 -15.71 -22.83
C GLY A 276 2.00 -16.25 -24.20
N ASP A 277 1.01 -15.60 -24.81
CA ASP A 277 0.83 -15.67 -26.25
C ASP A 277 1.07 -14.28 -26.83
N GLY A 278 2.00 -14.25 -27.77
CA GLY A 278 2.49 -13.06 -28.42
C GLY A 278 1.50 -12.50 -29.43
N THR A 279 1.73 -11.22 -29.73
CA THR A 279 1.47 -10.60 -31.04
C THR A 279 0.08 -10.81 -31.65
N ALA A 280 -0.84 -9.90 -31.33
CA ALA A 280 -1.88 -9.52 -32.27
C ALA A 280 -1.87 -7.99 -32.42
N GLU A 281 -1.45 -7.57 -33.61
CA GLU A 281 -1.29 -6.22 -34.07
C GLU A 281 -2.57 -5.40 -33.89
N THR A 282 -2.44 -4.20 -33.32
CA THR A 282 -3.49 -3.19 -33.33
C THR A 282 -3.52 -2.55 -34.72
N GLU A 283 -4.31 -3.13 -35.64
CA GLU A 283 -4.73 -2.40 -36.84
C GLU A 283 -5.85 -1.42 -36.47
N VAL A 284 -5.48 -0.15 -36.42
CA VAL A 284 -6.41 0.98 -36.47
C VAL A 284 -6.91 1.10 -37.90
N SER A 285 -8.20 0.81 -38.15
CA SER A 285 -8.85 1.14 -39.42
C SER A 285 -10.06 2.04 -39.20
N SER A 286 -9.80 3.33 -39.40
CA SER A 286 -10.79 4.35 -39.69
C SER A 286 -11.09 4.35 -41.19
N ALA A 287 -12.31 4.00 -41.61
CA ALA A 287 -12.93 4.55 -42.82
C ALA A 287 -14.43 4.26 -42.90
N SER A 288 -15.16 5.34 -43.14
CA SER A 288 -16.49 5.46 -43.73
C SER A 288 -16.82 4.49 -44.87
N ASP A 289 -18.03 3.95 -44.89
CA ASP A 289 -18.94 4.09 -46.05
C ASP A 289 -20.39 3.81 -45.64
N GLY A 290 -21.32 4.49 -46.32
CA GLY A 290 -22.73 4.52 -45.97
C GLY A 290 -23.65 3.63 -46.80
N ARG A 291 -24.95 3.75 -46.44
CA ARG A 291 -26.17 3.43 -47.20
C ARG A 291 -26.63 1.96 -47.33
N ASN A 292 -27.71 1.72 -46.56
CA ASN A 292 -29.10 1.57 -47.06
C ASN A 292 -29.58 0.18 -47.54
N GLN A 293 -30.50 -0.41 -46.77
CA GLN A 293 -31.85 -0.94 -47.15
C GLN A 293 -32.30 -1.97 -46.09
N ALA A 294 -33.37 -1.70 -45.32
CA ALA A 294 -34.79 -1.86 -45.63
C ALA A 294 -35.37 -3.20 -45.10
N ALA A 295 -36.19 -3.05 -44.06
CA ALA A 295 -37.38 -3.81 -43.66
C ALA A 295 -37.63 -5.23 -44.21
N LEU A 296 -37.90 -6.18 -43.29
CA LEU A 296 -39.12 -7.02 -43.26
C LEU A 296 -39.06 -8.04 -42.09
N GLY A 297 -40.17 -8.16 -41.34
CA GLY A 297 -40.63 -9.48 -40.89
C GLY A 297 -40.52 -9.86 -39.40
N ALA A 298 -41.52 -9.41 -38.62
CA ALA A 298 -42.36 -10.22 -37.74
C ALA A 298 -41.79 -11.13 -36.62
N SER A 299 -42.20 -10.77 -35.38
CA SER A 299 -42.91 -11.64 -34.41
C SER A 299 -42.23 -12.89 -33.85
N ALA A 300 -41.90 -12.86 -32.55
CA ALA A 300 -42.64 -13.66 -31.54
C ALA A 300 -42.17 -13.37 -30.11
N SER A 301 -43.15 -13.07 -29.27
CA SER A 301 -43.12 -13.08 -27.81
C SER A 301 -42.66 -14.41 -27.21
N LYS A 302 -41.89 -14.36 -26.10
CA LYS A 302 -42.15 -15.16 -24.89
C LYS A 302 -41.21 -14.79 -23.74
N THR A 303 -41.81 -14.36 -22.65
CA THR A 303 -41.31 -14.34 -21.26
C THR A 303 -42.37 -15.09 -20.44
N PRO A 304 -42.12 -15.57 -19.20
CA PRO A 304 -40.95 -16.23 -18.61
C PRO A 304 -41.31 -17.67 -18.15
N LEU A 305 -40.32 -18.48 -17.76
CA LEU A 305 -40.57 -19.63 -16.89
C LEU A 305 -39.84 -19.46 -15.55
N ARG A 306 -40.65 -19.58 -14.50
CA ARG A 306 -40.37 -19.45 -13.09
C ARG A 306 -40.48 -20.86 -12.49
N ARG A 307 -39.70 -21.13 -11.44
CA ARG A 307 -39.77 -22.21 -10.42
C ARG A 307 -39.00 -23.50 -10.71
N HIS A 308 -38.09 -23.84 -9.78
CA HIS A 308 -38.18 -24.90 -8.75
C HIS A 308 -36.80 -24.96 -8.08
N ARG A 309 -36.55 -24.58 -6.81
CA ARG A 309 -36.90 -25.18 -5.49
C ARG A 309 -36.77 -26.71 -5.43
N TRP A 310 -35.62 -27.17 -4.94
CA TRP A 310 -35.36 -28.41 -4.17
C TRP A 310 -34.17 -28.07 -3.25
N LEU A 311 -34.41 -28.03 -1.93
CA LEU A 311 -33.99 -29.03 -0.93
C LEU A 311 -32.47 -29.21 -0.88
#